data_AF-A0A3D3X2U4-F1
#
_entry.id   AF-A0A3D3X2U4-F1
#
_cell.length_a   1.000
_cell.length_b   1.000
_cell.length_c   1.000
_cell.angle_alpha   90.00
_cell.angle_beta   90.00
_cell.angle_gamma   90.00
#
_symmetry.space_group_name_H-M   'P 1'
#
loop_
_entity.id
_entity.type
_entity.pdbx_description
1 polymer ?
#
loop_
_entity_poly.entity_id
_entity_poly.type
_entity_poly.pdbx_seq_one_letter_code
_entity_poly.pdbx_strand_id
1 'polypeptide(L)'
;YPWPGNVRELENVIHRAVIVSEGEEITHRDIVFKDERFVTVASSDKFYGLPYDQAKERAIELFQRDYVSRILETTGGNITHAAENAGMTRAALRRIVNKHSIVVEKENEIEKTNQDDS
;
A
#
# COMPACT_ATOMS: atom_id res chain seq x y z
N TYR A 1 13.55 -10.25 -21.03
CA TYR A 1 13.05 -10.51 -19.67
C TYR A 1 11.92 -11.54 -19.74
N PRO A 2 12.02 -12.67 -19.02
CA PRO A 2 10.89 -13.58 -18.87
C PRO A 2 9.85 -12.93 -17.96
N TRP A 3 8.59 -12.96 -18.38
CA TRP A 3 7.47 -12.44 -17.61
C TRP A 3 7.31 -13.26 -16.31
N PRO A 4 7.27 -12.62 -15.13
CA PRO A 4 7.31 -13.32 -13.84
C PRO A 4 5.97 -13.95 -13.43
N GLY A 5 4.90 -13.72 -14.19
CA GLY A 5 3.52 -13.98 -13.76
C GLY A 5 2.66 -14.80 -14.70
N ASN A 6 1.39 -15.01 -14.33
CA ASN A 6 0.37 -15.57 -15.22
C ASN A 6 -0.33 -14.48 -16.04
N VAL A 7 -1.27 -14.86 -16.90
CA VAL A 7 -2.02 -13.92 -17.79
C VAL A 7 -2.82 -12.89 -16.98
N ARG A 8 -3.32 -13.24 -15.79
CA ARG A 8 -4.03 -12.29 -14.90
C ARG A 8 -3.10 -11.25 -14.31
N GLU A 9 -1.84 -11.59 -14.07
CA GLU A 9 -0.86 -10.58 -13.64
C GLU A 9 -0.56 -9.59 -14.76
N LEU A 10 -0.56 -10.04 -16.02
CA LEU A 10 -0.36 -9.18 -17.18
C LEU A 10 -1.53 -8.20 -17.32
N GLU A 11 -2.76 -8.72 -17.23
CA GLU A 11 -3.98 -7.93 -17.24
C GLU A 11 -3.97 -6.84 -16.16
N ASN A 12 -3.57 -7.19 -14.93
CA ASN A 12 -3.49 -6.24 -13.81
C ASN A 12 -2.41 -5.16 -13.97
N VAL A 13 -1.31 -5.47 -14.66
CA VAL A 13 -0.26 -4.48 -14.97
C VAL A 13 -0.75 -3.54 -16.05
N ILE A 14 -1.38 -4.06 -17.10
CA ILE A 14 -1.95 -3.25 -18.19
C ILE A 14 -3.08 -2.35 -17.66
N HIS A 15 -4.02 -2.88 -16.88
CA HIS A 15 -5.10 -2.08 -16.27
C HIS A 15 -4.57 -0.92 -15.43
N ARG A 16 -3.48 -1.13 -14.68
CA ARG A 16 -2.86 -0.06 -13.90
C ARG A 16 -2.15 0.95 -14.76
N ALA A 17 -1.41 0.49 -15.78
CA ALA A 17 -0.72 1.36 -16.71
C ALA A 17 -1.72 2.29 -17.44
N VAL A 18 -2.91 1.79 -17.78
CA VAL A 18 -4.01 2.59 -18.33
C VAL A 18 -4.53 3.64 -17.33
N ILE A 19 -4.62 3.31 -16.04
CA ILE A 19 -5.09 4.26 -15.01
C ILE A 19 -4.06 5.36 -14.73
N VAL A 20 -2.77 5.02 -14.80
CA VAL A 20 -1.65 5.91 -14.47
C VAL A 20 -1.24 6.76 -15.67
N SER A 21 -1.43 6.28 -16.91
CA SER A 21 -1.04 7.01 -18.10
C SER A 21 -1.83 8.32 -18.22
N GLU A 22 -1.12 9.44 -18.25
CA GLU A 22 -1.70 10.78 -18.41
C GLU A 22 -1.97 11.16 -19.88
N GLY A 23 -1.63 10.29 -20.83
CA GLY A 23 -1.80 10.50 -22.28
C GLY A 23 -2.40 9.30 -23.01
N GLU A 24 -2.56 9.41 -24.34
CA GLU A 24 -3.13 8.35 -25.19
C GLU A 24 -2.23 7.12 -25.35
N GLU A 25 -0.94 7.23 -25.03
CA GLU A 25 0.03 6.15 -25.15
C GLU A 25 0.57 5.72 -23.78
N ILE A 26 0.55 4.42 -23.52
CA ILE A 26 1.22 3.82 -22.36
C ILE A 26 2.71 3.74 -22.67
N THR A 27 3.50 4.49 -21.90
CA THR A 27 4.96 4.49 -21.98
C THR A 27 5.55 3.58 -20.92
N HIS A 28 6.85 3.28 -21.04
CA HIS A 28 7.58 2.47 -20.06
C HIS A 28 7.55 3.05 -18.62
N ARG A 29 7.27 4.34 -18.46
CA ARG A 29 7.13 5.00 -17.15
C ARG A 29 5.81 4.66 -16.45
N ASP A 30 4.80 4.34 -17.23
CA ASP A 30 3.46 3.97 -16.76
C ASP A 30 3.39 2.50 -16.35
N ILE A 31 4.36 1.69 -16.82
CA ILE A 31 4.50 0.29 -16.46
C ILE A 31 5.25 0.17 -15.14
N VAL A 32 4.51 0.33 -14.04
CA VAL A 32 5.00 0.04 -12.70
C VAL A 32 4.97 -1.48 -12.50
N PHE A 33 6.07 -2.15 -12.86
CA PHE A 33 6.31 -3.51 -12.40
C PHE A 33 6.42 -3.48 -10.88
N LYS A 34 5.69 -4.39 -10.21
CA LYS A 34 5.64 -4.49 -8.75
C LYS A 34 7.04 -4.34 -8.17
N ASP A 35 7.32 -3.18 -7.58
CA ASP A 35 8.10 -3.16 -6.36
C ASP A 35 7.40 -4.15 -5.42
N GLU A 36 8.13 -5.09 -4.81
CA GLU A 36 7.58 -6.20 -4.00
C GLU A 36 6.60 -5.73 -2.91
N ARG A 37 6.61 -4.42 -2.64
CA ARG A 37 5.73 -3.67 -1.75
C ARG A 37 4.27 -3.58 -2.22
N PHE A 38 3.97 -3.67 -3.52
CA PHE A 38 2.59 -3.59 -4.04
C PHE A 38 2.04 -4.98 -4.39
N VAL A 39 1.87 -5.80 -3.36
CA VAL A 39 1.12 -7.04 -3.44
C VAL A 39 -0.34 -6.68 -3.66
N THR A 40 -0.82 -6.75 -4.91
CA THR A 40 -2.25 -6.74 -5.17
C THR A 40 -2.92 -7.86 -4.37
N VAL A 41 -3.70 -7.47 -3.36
CA VAL A 41 -4.56 -8.33 -2.52
C VAL A 41 -5.53 -9.18 -3.38
N ALA A 42 -5.73 -8.79 -4.64
CA ALA A 42 -6.81 -9.27 -5.49
C ALA A 42 -6.55 -10.55 -6.30
N SER A 43 -5.43 -11.26 -6.14
CA SER A 43 -5.26 -12.54 -6.84
C SER A 43 -5.62 -13.69 -5.92
N SER A 44 -6.88 -14.13 -5.98
CA SER A 44 -7.38 -15.33 -5.27
C SER A 44 -6.51 -16.56 -5.55
N ASP A 45 -5.92 -16.64 -6.75
CA ASP A 45 -4.91 -17.63 -7.18
C ASP A 45 -3.79 -17.83 -6.15
N LYS A 46 -3.39 -16.79 -5.41
CA LYS A 46 -2.30 -16.87 -4.41
C LYS A 46 -2.64 -17.66 -3.15
N PHE A 47 -3.92 -17.90 -2.90
CA PHE A 47 -4.38 -18.60 -1.70
C PHE A 47 -4.94 -20.00 -2.00
N TYR A 48 -5.10 -20.37 -3.28
CA TYR A 48 -5.49 -21.72 -3.65
C TYR A 48 -4.41 -22.73 -3.22
N GLY A 49 -4.83 -23.79 -2.53
CA GLY A 49 -3.94 -24.79 -1.95
C GLY A 49 -3.71 -24.65 -0.44
N LEU A 50 -4.15 -23.54 0.17
CA LEU A 50 -4.20 -23.41 1.63
C LEU A 50 -5.57 -23.84 2.17
N PRO A 51 -5.63 -24.38 3.41
CA PRO A 51 -6.90 -24.50 4.13
C PRO A 51 -7.60 -23.15 4.25
N TYR A 52 -8.94 -23.15 4.20
CA TYR A 52 -9.75 -21.92 4.18
C TYR A 52 -9.38 -20.93 5.30
N ASP A 53 -9.20 -21.42 6.53
CA ASP A 53 -8.87 -20.55 7.67
C ASP A 53 -7.52 -19.86 7.49
N GLN A 54 -6.52 -20.56 6.95
CA GLN A 54 -5.20 -20.00 6.68
C GLN A 54 -5.24 -19.02 5.50
N ALA A 55 -5.97 -19.35 4.44
CA ALA A 55 -6.18 -18.45 3.31
C ALA A 55 -6.85 -17.14 3.74
N LYS A 56 -7.90 -17.24 4.56
CA LYS A 56 -8.63 -16.10 5.13
C LYS A 56 -7.73 -15.26 6.02
N GLU A 57 -6.97 -15.87 6.93
CA GLU A 57 -6.06 -15.14 7.82
C GLU A 57 -5.03 -14.35 7.01
N ARG A 58 -4.42 -14.97 6.00
CA ARG A 58 -3.41 -14.34 5.14
C ARG A 58 -3.99 -13.21 4.27
N ALA A 59 -5.22 -13.37 3.80
CA ALA A 59 -5.92 -12.32 3.06
C ALA A 59 -6.23 -11.11 3.94
N ILE A 60 -6.70 -11.34 5.17
CA ILE A 60 -6.93 -10.29 6.17
C ILE A 60 -5.62 -9.57 6.50
N GLU A 61 -4.53 -10.32 6.66
CA GLU A 61 -3.20 -9.77 6.95
C GLU A 61 -2.73 -8.80 5.87
N LEU A 62 -2.78 -9.23 4.60
CA LEU A 62 -2.38 -8.41 3.47
C LEU A 62 -3.26 -7.18 3.32
N PHE A 63 -4.57 -7.33 3.46
CA PHE A 63 -5.50 -6.20 3.45
C PHE A 63 -5.17 -5.19 4.55
N GLN A 64 -4.98 -5.66 5.79
CA GLN A 64 -4.67 -4.81 6.93
C GLN A 64 -3.37 -4.05 6.74
N ARG A 65 -2.32 -4.73 6.30
CA ARG A 65 -1.02 -4.10 6.04
C ARG A 65 -1.13 -3.01 5.00
N ASP A 66 -1.74 -3.31 3.86
CA ASP A 66 -1.82 -2.37 2.73
C ASP A 66 -2.73 -1.17 3.07
N TYR A 67 -3.87 -1.42 3.71
CA TYR A 67 -4.79 -0.35 4.12
C TYR A 67 -4.17 0.57 5.18
N VAL A 68 -3.57 0.00 6.22
CA VAL A 68 -3.00 0.79 7.33
C VAL A 68 -1.74 1.54 6.88
N SER A 69 -0.94 0.99 5.99
CA SER A 69 0.22 1.72 5.44
C SER A 69 -0.23 2.96 4.68
N ARG A 70 -1.21 2.82 3.77
CA ARG A 70 -1.72 3.96 2.97
C ARG A 70 -2.36 5.04 3.83
N ILE A 71 -3.19 4.66 4.80
CA ILE A 71 -3.86 5.67 5.62
C ILE A 71 -2.88 6.41 6.53
N LEU A 72 -1.79 5.75 6.95
CA LEU A 72 -0.72 6.41 7.69
C LEU A 72 0.10 7.33 6.80
N GLU A 73 0.39 6.93 5.56
CA GLU A 73 1.05 7.80 4.57
C GLU A 73 0.21 9.06 4.30
N THR A 74 -1.09 8.91 4.01
CA THR A 74 -2.00 10.05 3.76
C THR A 74 -2.18 10.96 4.97
N THR A 75 -1.96 10.46 6.19
CA THR A 75 -2.10 11.25 7.42
C THR A 75 -0.77 11.66 8.07
N GLY A 76 0.35 11.51 7.35
CA GLY A 76 1.68 11.88 7.84
C GLY A 76 2.11 11.12 9.10
N GLY A 77 1.63 9.89 9.28
CA GLY A 77 1.89 9.06 10.44
C GLY A 77 1.09 9.43 11.70
N ASN A 78 0.11 10.33 11.60
CA ASN A 78 -0.76 10.65 12.72
C ASN A 78 -1.78 9.54 12.99
N ILE A 79 -1.44 8.64 13.92
CA ILE A 79 -2.28 7.49 14.30
C ILE A 79 -3.68 7.90 14.75
N THR A 80 -3.84 9.06 15.41
CA THR A 80 -5.16 9.52 15.86
C THR A 80 -6.02 9.90 14.67
N HIS A 81 -5.46 10.72 13.76
CA HIS A 81 -6.18 11.16 12.56
C HIS A 81 -6.44 10.00 11.59
N ALA A 82 -5.49 9.07 11.45
CA ALA A 82 -5.67 7.84 10.70
C ALA A 82 -6.81 6.97 11.27
N ALA A 83 -6.91 6.85 12.59
CA ALA A 83 -7.96 6.04 13.22
C ALA A 83 -9.35 6.65 12.99
N GLU A 84 -9.48 7.96 13.07
CA GLU A 84 -10.70 8.70 12.75
C GLU A 84 -11.10 8.49 11.28
N ASN A 85 -10.17 8.66 10.34
CA ASN A 85 -10.42 8.47 8.91
C ASN A 85 -10.79 7.01 8.58
N ALA A 86 -10.23 6.04 9.30
CA ALA A 86 -10.57 4.63 9.17
C ALA A 86 -11.85 4.21 9.91
N GLY A 87 -12.48 5.11 10.67
CA GLY A 87 -13.65 4.79 11.49
C GLY A 87 -13.36 3.73 12.57
N MET A 88 -12.12 3.64 13.04
CA MET A 88 -11.71 2.67 14.06
C MET A 88 -11.13 3.35 15.30
N THR A 89 -11.07 2.62 16.41
CA THR A 89 -10.43 3.16 17.61
C THR A 89 -8.91 3.27 17.41
N ARG A 90 -8.29 4.28 18.04
CA ARG A 90 -6.83 4.44 18.05
C ARG A 90 -6.11 3.18 18.53
N ALA A 91 -6.68 2.48 19.51
CA ALA A 91 -6.12 1.23 20.04
C ALA A 91 -6.17 0.10 19.01
N ALA A 92 -7.26 -0.03 18.24
CA ALA A 92 -7.38 -1.01 17.17
C ALA A 92 -6.37 -0.75 16.05
N LEU A 93 -6.26 0.49 15.58
CA LEU A 93 -5.28 0.85 14.54
C LEU A 93 -3.85 0.57 15.01
N ARG A 94 -3.51 0.98 16.24
CA ARG A 94 -2.18 0.76 16.81
C ARG A 94 -1.82 -0.72 16.95
N ARG A 95 -2.81 -1.58 17.25
CA ARG A 95 -2.61 -3.03 17.27
C ARG A 95 -2.21 -3.57 15.90
N ILE A 96 -2.85 -3.08 14.84
CA ILE A 96 -2.56 -3.49 13.46
C ILE A 96 -1.16 -3.01 13.04
N VAL A 97 -0.81 -1.75 13.34
CA VAL A 97 0.52 -1.20 13.08
C VAL A 97 1.62 -2.01 13.75
N ASN A 98 1.45 -2.33 15.03
CA ASN A 98 2.42 -3.11 15.78
C ASN A 98 2.51 -4.55 15.29
N LYS A 99 1.37 -5.17 14.92
CA LYS A 99 1.32 -6.54 14.41
C LYS A 99 2.09 -6.68 13.10
N HIS A 100 2.00 -5.66 12.23
CA HIS A 100 2.58 -5.70 10.88
C HIS A 100 3.88 -4.90 10.73
N SER A 101 4.46 -4.42 11.84
CA SER A 101 5.70 -3.62 11.88
C SER A 101 5.74 -2.50 10.82
N ILE A 102 4.62 -1.80 10.63
CA ILE A 102 4.51 -0.74 9.61
C ILE A 102 5.36 0.45 10.06
N VAL A 103 6.47 0.67 9.36
CA VAL A 103 7.35 1.83 9.57
C VAL A 103 6.82 2.97 8.70
N VAL A 104 6.34 4.04 9.33
CA VAL A 104 6.05 5.28 8.61
C VAL A 104 7.35 6.05 8.52
N GLU A 105 7.89 6.20 7.32
CA GLU A 105 8.94 7.19 7.07
C GLU A 105 8.32 8.57 7.31
N LYS A 106 8.68 9.18 8.45
CA LYS A 106 8.38 10.58 8.66
C LYS A 106 9.25 11.35 7.68
N GLU A 107 8.65 11.93 6.65
CA GLU A 107 9.25 13.09 6.00
C GLU A 107 9.46 14.13 7.09
N ASN A 108 10.72 14.31 7.48
CA ASN A 108 11.11 15.32 8.43
C ASN A 108 10.66 16.68 7.86
N GLU A 109 9.83 17.39 8.62
CA GLU A 109 9.71 18.84 8.54
C GLU A 109 11.12 19.43 8.77
N ILE A 110 11.90 19.55 7.71
CA ILE A 110 13.04 20.45 7.66
C ILE A 110 12.49 21.77 7.12
N GLU A 111 12.74 22.81 7.93
CA GLU A 111 12.58 24.25 7.66
C GLU A 111 11.20 24.87 7.91
N LYS A 112 10.92 25.10 9.20
CA LYS A 112 10.59 26.48 9.62
C LYS A 112 11.55 26.96 10.70
N THR A 113 11.91 28.24 10.59
CA THR A 113 12.55 29.12 11.59
C THR A 113 14.08 29.23 11.49
N ASN A 114 14.56 30.23 10.73
CA ASN A 114 15.42 31.32 11.23
C ASN A 114 16.02 32.12 10.06
N GLN A 115 15.30 33.13 9.58
CA GLN A 115 15.91 34.35 9.04
C GLN A 115 14.94 35.52 9.19
N ASP A 116 14.69 35.89 10.45
CA ASP A 116 14.69 37.30 10.82
C ASP A 116 16.13 37.63 11.26
N ASP A 117 16.53 38.89 11.06
CA ASP A 117 17.83 39.53 11.36
C ASP A 117 18.94 39.47 10.30
N SER A 118 18.84 40.33 9.27
CA SER A 118 19.77 41.46 9.00
C SER A 118 19.44 42.21 7.72
#